data_AF-A0A553RPQ4-F1
#
_entry.id   AF-A0A553RPQ4-F1
#
_cell.length_a   1.000
_cell.length_b   1.000
_cell.length_c   1.000
_cell.angle_alpha   90.00
_cell.angle_beta   90.00
_cell.angle_gamma   90.00
#
_symmetry.space_group_name_H-M   'P 1'
#
loop_
_entity.id
_entity.type
_entity.pdbx_description
1 polymer ?
#
loop_
_entity_poly.entity_id
_entity_poly.type
_entity_poly.pdbx_seq_one_letter_code
_entity_poly.pdbx_strand_id
1 'polypeptide(L)'
;MGKIYQIQVIGIKGEKITIDVATSEEEFNKMTIMQFKKKLAKKVPGGSGDEESSMRLLYADKQLDEQDTFLQHQIKDRSTIFLILRLPGGFIQF
;
A
#
# COMPACT_ATOMS: atom_id res chain seq x y z
N MET A 1 -18.39 6.92 -18.87
CA MET A 1 -16.96 6.59 -18.71
C MET A 1 -16.55 6.90 -17.28
N GLY A 2 -16.56 5.91 -16.38
CA GLY A 2 -16.21 6.13 -14.97
C GLY A 2 -14.71 6.30 -14.80
N LYS A 3 -14.28 7.29 -14.02
CA LYS A 3 -12.87 7.46 -13.68
C LYS A 3 -12.50 6.40 -12.64
N ILE A 4 -11.52 5.56 -12.94
CA ILE A 4 -10.97 4.59 -11.98
C ILE A 4 -9.80 5.28 -11.27
N TYR A 5 -9.87 5.33 -9.95
CA TYR A 5 -8.81 5.82 -9.08
C TYR A 5 -7.78 4.71 -8.90
N GLN A 6 -6.56 4.99 -9.35
CA GLN A 6 -5.45 4.05 -9.33
C GLN A 6 -4.31 4.62 -8.50
N ILE A 7 -3.60 3.75 -7.79
CA ILE A 7 -2.40 4.11 -7.03
C ILE A 7 -1.24 3.24 -7.51
N GLN A 8 -0.08 3.86 -7.71
CA GLN A 8 1.15 3.15 -8.01
C GLN A 8 1.86 2.81 -6.72
N VAL A 9 2.27 1.56 -6.59
CA VAL A 9 3.09 1.09 -5.49
C VAL A 9 4.44 0.64 -6.01
N ILE A 10 5.51 1.16 -5.42
CA ILE A 10 6.88 0.76 -5.72
C ILE A 10 7.35 -0.14 -4.58
N GLY A 11 7.62 -1.41 -4.90
CA GLY A 11 8.20 -2.35 -3.96
C GLY A 11 9.71 -2.18 -3.80
N ILE A 12 10.26 -2.81 -2.76
CA ILE A 12 11.70 -2.77 -2.46
C ILE A 12 12.58 -3.41 -3.55
N LYS A 13 12.02 -4.27 -4.41
CA LYS A 13 12.77 -4.84 -5.55
C LYS A 13 12.71 -3.95 -6.78
N GLY A 14 12.11 -2.76 -6.67
CA GLY A 14 11.91 -1.82 -7.78
C GLY A 14 10.72 -2.18 -8.67
N GLU A 15 9.89 -3.16 -8.28
CA GLU A 15 8.67 -3.47 -9.03
C GLU A 15 7.62 -2.36 -8.87
N LYS A 16 7.01 -1.94 -9.98
CA LYS A 16 5.93 -0.95 -10.00
C LYS A 16 4.61 -1.66 -10.23
N ILE A 17 3.72 -1.60 -9.25
CA ILE A 17 2.42 -2.27 -9.29
C ILE A 17 1.34 -1.20 -9.27
N THR A 18 0.42 -1.24 -10.23
CA THR A 18 -0.76 -0.36 -10.23
C THR A 18 -1.93 -1.10 -9.59
N ILE A 19 -2.54 -0.47 -8.58
CA ILE A 19 -3.69 -1.02 -7.86
C ILE A 19 -4.92 -0.16 -8.15
N ASP A 20 -5.99 -0.82 -8.60
CA ASP A 20 -7.31 -0.20 -8.73
C ASP A 20 -7.94 -0.08 -7.33
N VAL A 21 -8.10 1.17 -6.90
CA VAL A 21 -8.57 1.49 -5.54
C VAL A 21 -10.09 1.55 -5.53
N ALA A 22 -10.67 2.44 -6.33
CA ALA A 22 -12.08 2.75 -6.37
C ALA A 22 -12.48 3.36 -7.72
N THR A 23 -13.78 3.43 -7.99
CA THR A 23 -14.36 4.08 -9.19
C THR A 23 -15.05 5.40 -8.91
N SER A 24 -15.07 5.81 -7.63
CA SER A 24 -15.67 7.04 -7.13
C SER A 24 -14.72 7.74 -6.16
N GLU A 25 -14.76 9.06 -6.15
CA GLU A 25 -13.94 9.89 -5.28
C GLU A 25 -14.26 9.66 -3.80
N GLU A 26 -15.54 9.51 -3.46
CA GLU A 26 -15.97 9.28 -2.08
C GLU A 26 -15.44 7.94 -1.53
N GLU A 27 -15.53 6.88 -2.32
CA GLU A 27 -14.98 5.56 -1.98
C GLU A 27 -13.47 5.61 -1.86
N PHE A 28 -12.80 6.37 -2.74
CA PHE A 28 -11.37 6.60 -2.67
C PHE A 28 -10.97 7.33 -1.37
N ASN A 29 -11.64 8.43 -1.06
CA ASN A 29 -11.35 9.26 0.11
C ASN A 29 -11.66 8.56 1.44
N LYS A 30 -12.70 7.72 1.48
CA LYS A 30 -13.07 6.92 2.66
C LYS A 30 -12.20 5.68 2.86
N MET A 31 -11.39 5.30 1.87
CA MET A 31 -10.56 4.12 1.97
C MET A 31 -9.43 4.32 2.98
N THR A 32 -9.28 3.35 3.88
CA THR A 32 -8.25 3.34 4.91
C THR A 32 -6.95 2.74 4.39
N ILE A 33 -5.84 3.16 5.01
CA ILE A 33 -4.52 2.59 4.70
C ILE A 33 -4.50 1.09 5.00
N MET A 34 -5.15 0.64 6.08
CA MET A 34 -5.30 -0.78 6.40
C MET A 34 -5.94 -1.58 5.25
N GLN A 35 -7.05 -1.10 4.68
CA GLN A 35 -7.71 -1.78 3.57
C GLN A 35 -6.85 -1.81 2.31
N PHE A 36 -6.15 -0.71 2.02
CA PHE A 36 -5.23 -0.64 0.89
C PHE A 36 -4.06 -1.60 1.03
N LYS A 37 -3.44 -1.63 2.22
CA LYS A 37 -2.34 -2.52 2.56
C LYS A 37 -2.73 -3.99 2.37
N LYS A 38 -3.92 -4.37 2.82
CA LYS A 38 -4.46 -5.72 2.62
C LYS A 38 -4.70 -6.05 1.14
N LYS A 39 -5.20 -5.11 0.34
CA LYS A 39 -5.31 -5.27 -1.13
C LYS A 39 -3.93 -5.47 -1.77
N LEU A 40 -2.93 -4.72 -1.32
CA LEU A 40 -1.57 -4.79 -1.81
C LEU A 40 -0.92 -6.15 -1.47
N ALA A 41 -1.04 -6.61 -0.22
CA ALA A 41 -0.51 -7.89 0.23
C ALA A 41 -1.04 -9.06 -0.60
N LYS A 42 -2.31 -8.99 -1.06
CA LYS A 42 -2.88 -9.98 -1.98
C LYS A 42 -2.34 -9.90 -3.41
N LYS A 43 -1.86 -8.74 -3.84
CA LYS A 43 -1.36 -8.51 -5.21
C LYS A 43 0.14 -8.78 -5.32
N VAL A 44 0.90 -8.54 -4.26
CA VAL A 44 2.34 -8.76 -4.20
C VAL A 44 2.61 -10.25 -3.90
N PRO A 45 3.30 -10.99 -4.79
CA PRO A 45 3.66 -12.37 -4.52
C PRO A 45 4.74 -12.44 -3.42
N GLY A 46 4.46 -13.19 -2.35
CA GLY A 46 5.31 -13.27 -1.16
C GLY A 46 4.83 -12.44 0.04
N GLY A 47 3.57 -12.01 0.05
CA GLY A 47 2.91 -11.54 1.27
C GLY A 47 2.24 -12.69 2.00
N SER A 48 2.99 -13.48 2.75
CA SER A 48 2.41 -14.43 3.71
C SER A 48 1.68 -13.62 4.81
N GLY A 49 0.67 -14.18 5.48
CA GLY A 49 -0.14 -13.44 6.47
C GLY A 49 0.67 -12.73 7.57
N ASP A 50 1.80 -13.31 7.98
CA ASP A 50 2.74 -12.75 8.96
C ASP A 50 3.54 -11.54 8.43
N GLU A 51 3.71 -11.43 7.11
CA GLU A 51 4.45 -10.35 6.45
C GLU A 51 3.59 -9.09 6.30
N GLU A 52 2.25 -9.19 6.44
CA GLU A 52 1.35 -8.02 6.42
C GLU A 52 1.70 -7.04 7.56
N SER A 53 1.99 -7.54 8.76
CA SER A 53 2.44 -6.67 9.87
C SER A 53 3.82 -6.05 9.63
N SER A 54 4.66 -6.69 8.79
CA SER A 54 6.00 -6.22 8.42
C SER A 54 5.99 -5.24 7.24
N MET A 55 4.88 -5.11 6.52
CA MET A 55 4.70 -4.12 5.46
C MET A 55 4.49 -2.73 6.05
N ARG A 56 5.32 -1.78 5.64
CA ARG A 56 5.16 -0.35 5.89
C ARG A 56 4.92 0.37 4.57
N LEU A 57 3.94 1.26 4.57
CA LEU A 57 3.65 2.13 3.43
C LEU A 57 4.21 3.51 3.71
N LEU A 58 4.95 4.06 2.75
CA LEU A 58 5.57 5.37 2.82
C LEU A 58 5.06 6.25 1.68
N TYR A 59 4.59 7.44 1.99
CA TYR A 59 4.13 8.43 1.03
C TYR A 59 4.70 9.79 1.36
N ALA A 60 5.32 10.46 0.38
CA ALA A 60 5.91 11.79 0.54
C ALA A 60 6.78 11.92 1.82
N ASP A 61 7.62 10.91 2.07
CA ASP A 61 8.51 10.83 3.23
C ASP A 61 7.83 10.56 4.59
N LYS A 62 6.50 10.35 4.61
CA LYS A 62 5.74 10.00 5.80
C LYS A 62 5.29 8.55 5.78
N GLN A 63 5.50 7.86 6.89
CA GLN A 63 4.88 6.56 7.09
C GLN A 63 3.37 6.76 7.22
N LEU A 64 2.60 5.96 6.49
CA LEU A 64 1.15 5.98 6.56
C LEU A 64 0.68 5.14 7.75
N ASP A 65 -0.23 5.70 8.54
CA ASP A 65 -0.86 5.02 9.67
C ASP A 65 -2.08 4.22 9.21
N GLU A 66 -2.25 3.01 9.74
CA GLU A 66 -3.30 2.09 9.29
C GLU A 66 -4.72 2.62 9.57
N GLN A 67 -4.85 3.47 10.58
CA GLN A 67 -6.10 4.11 11.01
C GLN A 67 -6.46 5.34 10.17
N ASP A 68 -5.51 5.89 9.42
CA ASP A 68 -5.73 7.05 8.58
C ASP A 68 -6.37 6.66 7.24
N THR A 69 -6.94 7.66 6.57
CA THR A 69 -7.54 7.53 5.25
C THR A 69 -6.68 8.20 4.20
N PHE A 70 -6.94 7.89 2.92
CA PHE A 70 -6.27 8.59 1.81
C PHE A 70 -6.49 10.10 1.83
N LEU A 71 -7.68 10.54 2.24
CA LEU A 71 -7.99 11.96 2.37
C LEU A 71 -7.09 12.64 3.42
N GLN A 72 -6.89 11.99 4.57
CA GLN A 72 -6.07 12.52 5.68
C GLN A 72 -4.62 12.76 5.26
N HIS A 73 -4.07 11.87 4.44
CA HIS A 73 -2.71 11.99 3.90
C HIS A 73 -2.64 12.74 2.57
N GLN A 74 -3.75 13.31 2.09
CA GLN A 74 -3.85 14.03 0.81
C GLN A 74 -3.35 13.18 -0.38
N ILE A 75 -3.53 11.88 -0.31
CA ILE A 75 -3.15 10.96 -1.38
C ILE A 75 -4.09 11.20 -2.56
N LYS A 76 -3.52 11.42 -3.75
CA LYS A 76 -4.27 11.71 -4.99
C LYS A 76 -4.32 10.50 -5.91
N ASP A 77 -5.17 10.55 -6.93
CA ASP A 77 -5.10 9.60 -8.03
C ASP A 77 -3.70 9.59 -8.64
N ARG A 78 -3.25 8.40 -9.05
CA ARG A 78 -1.93 8.15 -9.66
C ARG A 78 -0.75 8.54 -8.77
N SER A 79 -0.97 8.75 -7.47
CA SER A 79 0.10 8.92 -6.50
C SER A 79 0.96 7.66 -6.41
N THR A 80 2.23 7.86 -6.04
CA THR A 80 3.20 6.79 -5.83
C THR A 80 3.42 6.57 -4.35
N ILE A 81 3.16 5.35 -3.88
CA ILE A 81 3.41 4.91 -2.50
C ILE A 81 4.57 3.91 -2.54
N PHE A 82 5.51 4.05 -1.63
CA PHE A 82 6.60 3.09 -1.48
C PHE A 82 6.20 2.02 -0.47
N LEU A 83 6.31 0.76 -0.87
CA LEU A 83 6.17 -0.38 0.02
C LEU A 83 7.54 -0.78 0.54
N ILE A 84 7.71 -0.71 1.85
CA ILE A 84 8.89 -1.18 2.55
C ILE A 84 8.52 -2.43 3.33
N LEU A 85 9.20 -3.54 3.04
CA LEU A 85 9.08 -4.76 3.83
C LEU A 85 10.17 -4.77 4.88
N ARG A 86 9.79 -4.91 6.15
CA ARG A 86 10.73 -5.32 7.18
C ARG A 86 11.01 -6.80 7.00
N LEU A 87 12.11 -7.14 6.35
CA LEU A 87 12.57 -8.51 6.30
C LEU A 87 12.85 -8.98 7.74
N PRO A 88 12.33 -10.14 8.17
CA PRO A 88 12.80 -10.74 9.41
C PRO A 88 14.31 -10.97 9.24
N GLY A 89 15.11 -10.38 10.15
CA GLY A 89 16.54 -10.67 10.21
C GLY A 89 16.72 -12.18 10.29
N GLY A 90 17.60 -12.71 9.44
CA GLY A 90 17.62 -14.12 9.03
C GLY A 90 17.37 -15.10 10.16
N PHE A 91 16.55 -16.11 9.86
CA PHE A 91 16.55 -17.39 10.56
C PHE A 91 17.97 -17.97 10.47
N ILE A 92 18.84 -17.60 11.40
CA ILE A 92 20.09 -18.33 11.67
C ILE A 92 19.68 -19.60 12.42
N GLN A 93 19.39 -20.65 11.64
CA GLN A 93 19.34 -22.01 12.16
C GLN A 93 20.80 -22.42 12.44
N PHE A 94 21.20 -22.41 13.72
CA PHE A 94 22.40 -23.10 14.18
C PHE A 94 22.14 -24.60 14.24
#